data_AF-A0A8C4SRT2-F1
#
_entry.id   AF-A0A8C4SRT2-F1
#
_cell.length_a   1.000
_cell.length_b   1.000
_cell.length_c   1.000
_cell.angle_alpha   90.00
_cell.angle_beta   90.00
_cell.angle_gamma   90.00
#
_symmetry.space_group_name_H-M   'P 1'
#
loop_
_entity.id
_entity.type
_entity.pdbx_description
1 polymer ?
#
loop_
_entity_poly.entity_id
_entity_poly.type
_entity_poly.pdbx_seq_one_letter_code
_entity_poly.pdbx_strand_id
1 'polypeptide(L)'
;MEAAIPGPRTTFSRFEFGWMDIHFPLICFTGTSFQGVALIGLEIWTDQDKIAVSENPYTTLSNFLSWRRKQFSRIRNDNAQLITGVRFSGSTIGLAPLLVMCSEYQSGGINSDYSQSVLGVASTIAHEMGHNFGLNHDSEGCCTANPDDGGCIMAKASGHPFPKTFNQCNKRDLKTFLDSGGGKCLSNMPNTKTMYGGQRCGNGYLEEGEECDCGEAEVNPTALTQMGLSDQ
;
A
#
# COMPACT_ATOMS: atom_id res chain seq x y z
N MET A 1 5.08 -2.15 17.01
CA MET A 1 5.23 -0.85 17.71
C MET A 1 4.27 0.12 17.08
N GLU A 2 3.33 0.67 17.85
CA GLU A 2 2.55 1.84 17.46
C GLU A 2 3.51 3.01 17.18
N ALA A 3 3.54 3.49 15.94
CA ALA A 3 3.99 4.85 15.68
C ALA A 3 2.87 5.80 16.14
N ALA A 4 2.73 5.96 17.45
CA ALA A 4 1.92 7.03 18.01
C ALA A 4 2.59 8.36 17.61
N ILE A 5 1.97 9.10 16.69
CA ILE A 5 2.41 10.44 16.31
C ILE A 5 1.88 11.41 17.39
N PRO A 6 2.73 11.97 18.27
CA PRO A 6 2.28 12.92 19.26
C PRO A 6 2.53 14.34 18.74
N GLY A 7 1.48 15.13 18.55
CA GLY A 7 1.63 16.57 18.34
C GLY A 7 0.38 17.27 17.82
N PRO A 8 0.11 18.51 18.25
CA PRO A 8 -1.07 19.27 17.84
C PRO A 8 -1.00 19.57 16.34
N ARG A 9 -2.17 19.62 15.69
CA ARG A 9 -2.38 20.07 14.30
C ARG A 9 -1.81 21.48 14.14
N THR A 10 -0.53 21.57 13.86
CA THR A 10 0.18 22.80 13.53
C THR A 10 0.14 22.96 12.02
N THR A 11 0.20 24.22 11.58
CA THR A 11 -0.10 24.80 10.27
C THR A 11 0.75 24.32 9.08
N PHE A 12 1.34 23.14 9.17
CA PHE A 12 2.10 22.51 8.11
C PHE A 12 1.39 21.22 7.71
N SER A 13 1.15 21.07 6.40
CA SER A 13 0.73 19.82 5.82
C SER A 13 1.82 18.79 6.16
N ARG A 14 1.60 17.97 7.19
CA ARG A 14 2.55 16.93 7.58
C ARG A 14 2.50 15.88 6.48
N PHE A 15 3.48 15.92 5.58
CA PHE A 15 3.56 14.96 4.49
C PHE A 15 4.43 13.79 4.88
N GLU A 16 3.88 12.59 4.79
CA GLU A 16 4.62 11.34 4.93
C GLU A 16 4.70 10.70 3.54
N PHE A 17 5.92 10.47 3.05
CA PHE A 17 6.15 9.77 1.80
C PHE A 17 6.80 8.43 2.06
N GLY A 18 6.14 7.34 1.69
CA GLY A 18 6.72 6.00 1.75
C GLY A 18 7.28 5.58 0.40
N TRP A 19 8.57 5.24 0.37
CA TRP A 19 9.18 4.46 -0.71
C TRP A 19 8.88 2.99 -0.45
N MET A 20 8.20 2.35 -1.38
CA MET A 20 7.74 0.97 -1.21
C MET A 20 8.43 0.09 -2.24
N ASP A 21 9.08 -0.96 -1.74
CA ASP A 21 9.48 -2.10 -2.55
C ASP A 21 8.46 -3.21 -2.32
N ILE A 22 7.98 -3.83 -3.38
CA ILE A 22 6.95 -4.88 -3.27
C ILE A 22 7.57 -6.19 -3.75
N HIS A 23 7.50 -7.21 -2.91
CA HIS A 23 8.25 -8.44 -3.13
C HIS A 23 7.35 -9.66 -3.31
N PHE A 24 7.77 -10.57 -4.20
CA PHE A 24 7.25 -11.93 -4.34
C PHE A 24 8.24 -12.95 -3.74
N PRO A 25 8.11 -13.40 -2.47
CA PRO A 25 9.06 -14.36 -1.94
C PRO A 25 8.83 -15.72 -2.57
N LEU A 26 9.92 -16.24 -3.12
CA LEU A 26 10.08 -17.58 -3.67
C LEU A 26 10.56 -18.60 -2.62
N ILE A 27 10.69 -18.20 -1.35
CA ILE A 27 11.56 -18.90 -0.40
C ILE A 27 10.85 -20.00 0.41
N CYS A 28 9.53 -20.19 0.25
CA CYS A 28 8.85 -21.36 0.81
C CYS A 28 8.08 -22.14 -0.24
N PHE A 29 8.37 -23.45 -0.32
CA PHE A 29 7.94 -24.43 -1.33
C PHE A 29 6.43 -24.77 -1.32
N THR A 30 5.56 -23.80 -0.99
CA THR A 30 4.10 -24.00 -0.91
C THR A 30 3.35 -23.01 -1.78
N GLY A 31 3.60 -23.03 -3.10
CA GLY A 31 2.64 -22.69 -4.17
C GLY A 31 1.87 -21.36 -4.13
N THR A 32 2.18 -20.45 -3.21
CA THR A 32 1.48 -19.18 -3.01
C THR A 32 2.52 -18.07 -3.01
N SER A 33 2.51 -17.25 -4.06
CA SER A 33 3.32 -16.05 -4.11
C SER A 33 2.78 -15.04 -3.10
N PHE A 34 3.42 -14.92 -1.95
CA PHE A 34 3.18 -13.79 -1.05
C PHE A 34 3.54 -12.48 -1.79
N GLN A 35 2.85 -11.39 -1.48
CA GLN A 35 3.15 -10.08 -2.04
C GLN A 35 3.27 -9.11 -0.86
N GLY A 36 4.49 -8.93 -0.39
CA GLY A 36 4.78 -8.09 0.77
C GLY A 36 5.10 -6.67 0.33
N VAL A 37 4.57 -5.66 1.01
CA VAL A 37 4.95 -4.25 0.82
C VAL A 37 5.99 -3.88 1.88
N ALA A 38 7.22 -3.62 1.46
CA ALA A 38 8.30 -3.17 2.33
C ALA A 38 8.46 -1.65 2.23
N LEU A 39 8.40 -0.96 3.37
CA LEU A 39 8.75 0.45 3.44
C LEU A 39 10.28 0.59 3.50
N ILE A 40 10.90 0.98 2.39
CA ILE A 40 12.36 1.09 2.25
C ILE A 40 12.89 2.52 2.42
N GLY A 41 11.99 3.49 2.58
CA GLY A 41 12.37 4.86 2.85
C GLY A 41 11.17 5.72 3.26
N LEU A 42 11.44 6.70 4.11
CA LEU A 42 10.45 7.65 4.61
C LEU A 42 11.05 9.06 4.51
N GLU A 43 10.36 9.98 3.85
CA GLU A 43 10.72 11.40 3.84
C GLU A 43 9.58 12.24 4.41
N ILE A 44 9.90 13.14 5.34
CA ILE A 44 8.94 14.06 5.97
C ILE A 44 9.40 15.48 5.68
N TRP A 45 8.56 16.26 5.00
CA TRP A 45 8.85 17.65 4.64
C TRP A 45 8.54 18.58 5.81
N THR A 46 9.49 18.70 6.73
CA THR A 46 9.35 19.52 7.96
C THR A 46 9.71 20.99 7.76
N ASP A 47 10.48 21.31 6.73
CA ASP A 47 10.95 22.65 6.41
C ASP A 47 10.00 23.36 5.43
N GLN A 48 9.73 22.73 4.29
CA GLN A 48 8.82 23.21 3.26
C GLN A 48 8.45 22.10 2.28
N ASP A 49 7.29 22.24 1.66
CA ASP A 49 6.82 21.34 0.61
C ASP A 49 7.79 21.35 -0.58
N LYS A 50 8.20 20.17 -1.05
CA LYS A 50 9.09 20.06 -2.22
C LYS A 50 8.34 20.17 -3.54
N ILE A 51 7.02 20.22 -3.49
CA ILE A 51 6.11 20.43 -4.61
C ILE A 51 5.01 21.40 -4.20
N ALA A 52 4.38 22.07 -5.17
CA ALA A 52 3.14 22.78 -4.91
C ALA A 52 1.99 21.77 -4.73
N VAL A 53 1.40 21.71 -3.54
CA VAL A 53 0.24 20.87 -3.23
C VAL A 53 -1.03 21.72 -3.35
N SER A 54 -1.96 21.26 -4.20
CA SER A 54 -3.21 21.93 -4.52
C SER A 54 -4.41 21.08 -4.09
N GLU A 55 -5.55 21.72 -3.86
CA GLU A 55 -6.83 21.02 -3.68
C GLU A 55 -7.24 20.26 -4.96
N ASN A 56 -6.72 20.62 -6.14
CA ASN A 56 -6.90 19.82 -7.33
C ASN A 56 -5.98 18.57 -7.29
N PRO A 57 -6.55 17.35 -7.19
CA PRO A 57 -5.75 16.14 -7.03
C PRO A 57 -4.90 15.84 -8.28
N TYR A 58 -5.37 16.19 -9.49
CA TYR A 58 -4.60 15.98 -10.71
C TYR A 58 -3.33 16.84 -10.76
N THR A 59 -3.43 18.10 -10.32
CA THR A 59 -2.27 19.00 -10.22
C THR A 59 -1.25 18.46 -9.21
N THR A 60 -1.73 18.07 -8.02
CA THR A 60 -0.86 17.52 -6.97
C THR A 60 -0.18 16.22 -7.41
N LEU A 61 -0.91 15.30 -8.05
CA LEU A 61 -0.35 14.05 -8.56
C LEU A 61 0.73 14.31 -9.63
N SER A 62 0.46 15.21 -10.57
CA SER A 62 1.42 15.57 -11.62
C SER A 62 2.71 16.15 -11.05
N ASN A 63 2.58 17.05 -10.07
CA ASN A 63 3.72 17.64 -9.39
C ASN A 63 4.52 16.59 -8.61
N PHE A 64 3.83 15.70 -7.88
CA PHE A 64 4.46 14.64 -7.10
C PHE A 64 5.22 13.66 -7.97
N LEU A 65 4.61 13.13 -9.03
CA LEU A 65 5.29 12.19 -9.95
C LEU A 65 6.48 12.84 -10.65
N SER A 66 6.37 14.12 -11.02
CA SER A 66 7.49 14.89 -11.57
C SER A 66 8.65 15.05 -10.58
N TRP A 67 8.34 15.26 -9.30
CA TRP A 67 9.34 15.31 -8.23
C TRP A 67 9.96 13.94 -7.98
N ARG A 68 9.16 12.88 -7.85
CA ARG A 68 9.62 11.49 -7.67
C ARG A 68 10.63 11.11 -8.76
N ARG A 69 10.30 11.39 -10.02
CA ARG A 69 11.19 11.11 -11.16
C ARG A 69 12.57 11.76 -10.99
N LYS A 70 12.64 13.01 -10.50
CA LYS A 70 13.92 13.68 -10.23
C LYS A 70 14.69 13.03 -9.08
N GLN A 71 13.99 12.44 -8.10
CA GLN A 71 14.60 11.72 -6.98
C GLN A 71 14.98 10.28 -7.31
N PHE A 72 14.45 9.70 -8.38
CA PHE A 72 14.60 8.27 -8.69
C PHE A 72 16.05 7.81 -8.85
N SER A 73 16.95 8.71 -9.29
CA SER A 73 18.39 8.42 -9.37
C SER A 73 19.07 8.33 -8.01
N ARG A 74 18.52 9.01 -7.00
CA ARG A 74 19.02 9.04 -5.61
C ARG A 74 18.38 7.94 -4.76
N ILE A 75 17.08 7.71 -4.94
CA ILE A 75 16.30 6.72 -4.20
C ILE A 75 15.55 5.86 -5.20
N ARG A 76 16.09 4.66 -5.47
CA ARG A 76 15.39 3.63 -6.25
C ARG A 76 14.27 3.04 -5.39
N ASN A 77 13.12 2.80 -6.00
CA ASN A 77 11.91 2.28 -5.37
C ASN A 77 10.97 1.73 -6.44
N ASP A 78 10.14 0.77 -6.08
CA ASP A 78 9.12 0.25 -6.99
C ASP A 78 7.96 1.24 -7.15
N ASN A 79 7.53 1.83 -6.03
CA ASN A 79 6.41 2.76 -5.93
C ASN A 79 6.67 3.86 -4.88
N ALA A 80 5.98 5.00 -5.00
CA ALA A 80 5.96 6.00 -3.93
C ALA A 80 4.55 6.58 -3.71
N GLN A 81 4.18 6.74 -2.44
CA GLN A 81 2.88 7.27 -2.04
C GLN A 81 3.06 8.57 -1.24
N LEU A 82 2.35 9.62 -1.66
CA LEU A 82 2.28 10.90 -0.97
C LEU A 82 1.09 10.93 -0.02
N ILE A 83 1.31 11.17 1.28
CA ILE A 83 0.24 11.45 2.26
C ILE A 83 0.22 12.95 2.54
N THR A 84 -0.93 13.62 2.41
CA THR A 84 -1.07 15.08 2.57
C THR A 84 -2.18 15.47 3.53
N GLY A 85 -1.93 16.48 4.37
CA GLY A 85 -2.99 17.12 5.18
C GLY A 85 -3.97 17.99 4.37
N VAL A 86 -3.67 18.27 3.10
CA VAL A 86 -4.57 19.01 2.20
C VAL A 86 -5.74 18.12 1.81
N ARG A 87 -6.95 18.66 1.89
CA ARG A 87 -8.16 18.03 1.37
C ARG A 87 -8.33 18.38 -0.10
N PHE A 88 -8.52 17.37 -0.93
CA PHE A 88 -8.79 17.60 -2.34
C PHE A 88 -10.24 18.07 -2.56
N SER A 89 -10.47 18.80 -3.64
CA SER A 89 -11.79 19.28 -4.01
C SER A 89 -12.74 18.11 -4.31
N GLY A 90 -14.00 18.25 -3.92
CA GLY A 90 -15.02 17.21 -4.13
C GLY A 90 -14.91 16.07 -3.10
N SER A 91 -15.14 14.84 -3.54
CA SER A 91 -15.11 13.63 -2.70
C SER A 91 -13.83 12.81 -2.86
N THR A 92 -12.82 13.34 -3.55
CA THR A 92 -11.57 12.64 -3.82
C THR A 92 -10.70 12.61 -2.56
N ILE A 93 -10.33 11.41 -2.12
CA ILE A 93 -9.43 11.21 -0.96
C ILE A 93 -8.06 10.66 -1.37
N GLY A 94 -7.93 10.18 -2.61
CA GLY A 94 -6.68 9.71 -3.20
C GLY A 94 -6.75 9.75 -4.72
N LEU A 95 -5.59 9.66 -5.38
CA LEU A 95 -5.51 9.53 -6.83
C LEU A 95 -4.19 8.89 -7.27
N ALA A 96 -4.29 7.90 -8.16
CA ALA A 96 -3.15 7.23 -8.78
C ALA A 96 -3.42 6.86 -10.25
N PRO A 97 -2.37 6.78 -11.10
CA PRO A 97 -2.52 6.26 -12.46
C PRO A 97 -2.68 4.73 -12.48
N LEU A 98 -3.39 4.22 -13.49
CA LEU A 98 -3.57 2.78 -13.69
C LEU A 98 -2.39 2.12 -14.43
N LEU A 99 -2.05 0.88 -14.06
CA LEU A 99 -1.09 0.01 -14.78
C LEU A 99 0.35 0.56 -14.85
N VAL A 100 0.75 1.34 -13.85
CA VAL A 100 2.07 2.03 -13.83
C VAL A 100 3.02 1.51 -12.75
N MET A 101 2.71 0.40 -12.08
CA MET A 101 3.65 -0.22 -11.14
C MET A 101 5.01 -0.47 -11.82
N CYS A 102 6.12 -0.15 -11.14
CA CYS A 102 7.50 -0.14 -11.67
C CYS A 102 7.87 0.95 -12.67
N SER A 103 6.93 1.81 -13.09
CA SER A 103 7.27 2.95 -13.94
C SER A 103 8.13 3.97 -13.19
N GLU A 104 9.32 4.27 -13.72
CA GLU A 104 10.16 5.38 -13.25
C GLU A 104 9.41 6.73 -13.25
N TYR A 105 8.46 6.89 -14.18
CA TYR A 105 7.77 8.16 -14.41
C TYR A 105 6.49 8.30 -13.62
N GLN A 106 5.75 7.20 -13.43
CA GLN A 106 4.35 7.25 -13.02
C GLN A 106 4.01 6.36 -11.84
N SER A 107 4.93 5.51 -11.35
CA SER A 107 4.61 4.60 -10.26
C SER A 107 4.46 5.32 -8.92
N GLY A 108 3.22 5.66 -8.58
CA GLY A 108 2.87 6.28 -7.32
C GLY A 108 1.46 6.81 -7.27
N GLY A 109 1.12 7.41 -6.14
CA GLY A 109 -0.20 7.99 -5.86
C GLY A 109 -0.14 9.08 -4.79
N ILE A 110 -1.25 9.80 -4.64
CA ILE A 110 -1.45 10.82 -3.61
C ILE A 110 -2.65 10.44 -2.74
N ASN A 111 -2.59 10.72 -1.45
CA ASN A 111 -3.55 10.29 -0.44
C ASN A 111 -3.76 11.43 0.56
N SER A 112 -5.00 11.81 0.83
CA SER A 112 -5.35 12.82 1.84
C SER A 112 -5.42 12.17 3.22
N ASP A 113 -4.87 12.83 4.24
CA ASP A 113 -5.03 12.45 5.64
C ASP A 113 -6.38 12.97 6.19
N TYR A 114 -7.46 12.36 5.70
CA TYR A 114 -8.83 12.84 5.95
C TYR A 114 -9.44 12.30 7.27
N SER A 115 -8.85 11.25 7.85
CA SER A 115 -9.41 10.47 8.96
C SER A 115 -8.48 10.46 10.17
N GLN A 116 -9.04 10.45 11.38
CA GLN A 116 -8.23 10.21 12.60
C GLN A 116 -7.77 8.75 12.74
N SER A 117 -8.42 7.84 12.02
CA SER A 117 -8.04 6.43 12.01
C SER A 117 -7.00 6.20 10.92
N VAL A 118 -5.85 5.65 11.32
CA VAL A 118 -4.77 5.22 10.42
C VAL A 118 -5.27 4.24 9.35
N LEU A 119 -6.32 3.47 9.65
CA LEU A 119 -6.93 2.53 8.70
C LEU A 119 -7.59 3.23 7.51
N GLY A 120 -8.07 4.47 7.69
CA GLY A 120 -8.69 5.23 6.61
C GLY A 120 -7.67 5.61 5.53
N VAL A 121 -6.53 6.14 5.96
CA VAL A 121 -5.43 6.51 5.04
C VAL A 121 -4.77 5.26 4.47
N ALA A 122 -4.56 4.21 5.28
CA ALA A 122 -4.00 2.94 4.82
C ALA A 122 -4.89 2.28 3.74
N SER A 123 -6.21 2.31 3.92
CA SER A 123 -7.17 1.79 2.93
C SER A 123 -7.11 2.58 1.62
N THR A 124 -6.99 3.91 1.69
CA THR A 124 -6.78 4.76 0.51
C THR A 124 -5.44 4.45 -0.18
N ILE A 125 -4.34 4.32 0.56
CA ILE A 125 -3.05 3.92 -0.01
C ILE A 125 -3.15 2.57 -0.72
N ALA A 126 -3.82 1.59 -0.12
CA ALA A 126 -4.03 0.28 -0.73
C ALA A 126 -4.87 0.38 -2.01
N HIS A 127 -5.90 1.23 -2.03
CA HIS A 127 -6.72 1.50 -3.21
C HIS A 127 -5.90 2.14 -4.35
N GLU A 128 -5.16 3.20 -4.04
CA GLU A 128 -4.34 3.91 -5.04
C GLU A 128 -3.19 3.04 -5.57
N MET A 129 -2.57 2.23 -4.71
CA MET A 129 -1.61 1.23 -5.14
C MET A 129 -2.26 0.12 -5.98
N GLY A 130 -3.51 -0.25 -5.68
CA GLY A 130 -4.32 -1.13 -6.52
C GLY A 130 -4.45 -0.60 -7.95
N HIS A 131 -4.74 0.69 -8.13
CA HIS A 131 -4.71 1.31 -9.47
C HIS A 131 -3.33 1.16 -10.12
N ASN A 132 -2.24 1.43 -9.40
CA ASN A 132 -0.89 1.23 -9.96
C ASN A 132 -0.65 -0.20 -10.45
N PHE A 133 -1.23 -1.20 -9.78
CA PHE A 133 -1.24 -2.62 -10.18
C PHE A 133 -2.27 -2.97 -11.28
N GLY A 134 -3.05 -2.01 -11.76
CA GLY A 134 -4.05 -2.21 -12.80
C GLY A 134 -5.42 -2.65 -12.33
N LEU A 135 -5.69 -2.64 -11.03
CA LEU A 135 -6.99 -3.00 -10.49
C LEU A 135 -7.98 -1.89 -10.82
N ASN A 136 -9.09 -2.25 -11.45
CA ASN A 136 -10.19 -1.30 -11.66
C ASN A 136 -11.06 -1.20 -10.41
N HIS A 137 -11.88 -0.16 -10.37
CA HIS A 137 -12.96 -0.10 -9.39
C HIS A 137 -13.90 -1.30 -9.51
N ASP A 138 -14.45 -1.71 -8.38
CA ASP A 138 -15.38 -2.82 -8.32
C ASP A 138 -16.62 -2.57 -9.18
N SER A 139 -16.87 -3.53 -10.08
CA SER A 139 -18.12 -3.62 -10.83
C SER A 139 -19.19 -4.32 -9.98
N GLU A 140 -20.46 -4.19 -10.41
CA GLU A 140 -21.56 -4.89 -9.77
C GLU A 140 -21.28 -6.41 -9.70
N GLY A 141 -21.48 -7.01 -8.53
CA GLY A 141 -21.24 -8.44 -8.29
C GLY A 141 -19.77 -8.83 -8.02
N CYS A 142 -18.79 -7.93 -8.11
CA CYS A 142 -17.39 -8.26 -7.81
C CYS A 142 -17.11 -8.36 -6.30
N CYS A 143 -17.60 -7.40 -5.52
CA CYS A 143 -17.38 -7.41 -4.08
C CYS A 143 -18.41 -8.29 -3.39
N THR A 144 -17.95 -9.39 -2.81
CA THR A 144 -18.78 -10.32 -2.01
C THR A 144 -18.51 -10.19 -0.51
N ALA A 145 -17.68 -9.22 -0.10
CA ALA A 145 -17.41 -8.95 1.31
C ALA A 145 -18.64 -8.35 1.98
N ASN A 146 -18.80 -8.61 3.27
CA ASN A 146 -19.90 -8.05 4.05
C ASN A 146 -19.75 -6.52 4.11
N PRO A 147 -20.79 -5.74 3.75
CA PRO A 147 -20.78 -4.29 3.91
C PRO A 147 -20.54 -3.84 5.36
N ASP A 148 -21.00 -4.61 6.35
CA ASP A 148 -20.78 -4.31 7.78
C ASP A 148 -19.30 -4.44 8.19
N ASP A 149 -18.49 -5.17 7.41
CA ASP A 149 -17.04 -5.28 7.56
C ASP A 149 -16.27 -4.26 6.69
N GLY A 150 -17.00 -3.36 6.01
CA GLY A 150 -16.45 -2.26 5.22
C GLY A 150 -16.37 -2.52 3.72
N GLY A 151 -16.76 -3.71 3.27
CA GLY A 151 -16.72 -4.09 1.86
C GLY A 151 -15.31 -4.32 1.32
N CYS A 152 -15.03 -3.85 0.10
CA CYS A 152 -13.80 -4.13 -0.63
C CYS A 152 -12.99 -2.86 -0.91
N ILE A 153 -11.66 -3.00 -0.96
CA ILE A 153 -10.72 -1.87 -1.08
C ILE A 153 -10.96 -1.07 -2.37
N MET A 154 -11.29 -1.74 -3.48
CA MET A 154 -11.49 -1.09 -4.79
C MET A 154 -12.91 -0.55 -5.03
N ALA A 155 -13.72 -0.40 -3.98
CA ALA A 155 -15.00 0.29 -4.09
C ALA A 155 -14.81 1.75 -4.56
N LYS A 156 -15.74 2.26 -5.39
CA LYS A 156 -15.68 3.64 -5.94
C LYS A 156 -15.76 4.74 -4.89
N ALA A 157 -16.33 4.42 -3.73
CA ALA A 157 -16.50 5.35 -2.62
C ALA A 157 -16.00 4.67 -1.34
N SER A 158 -15.23 5.41 -0.55
CA SER A 158 -14.82 4.98 0.79
C SER A 158 -16.00 5.06 1.76
N GLY A 159 -16.05 4.12 2.70
CA GLY A 159 -17.07 4.03 3.74
C GLY A 159 -16.47 3.64 5.08
N HIS A 160 -17.34 3.56 6.10
CA HIS A 160 -17.00 3.04 7.42
C HIS A 160 -17.81 1.77 7.70
N PRO A 161 -17.21 0.72 8.28
CA PRO A 161 -15.77 0.59 8.58
C PRO A 161 -14.89 0.54 7.31
N PHE A 162 -13.58 0.76 7.46
CA PHE A 162 -12.68 0.83 6.30
C PHE A 162 -12.39 -0.58 5.75
N PRO A 163 -12.46 -0.77 4.41
CA PRO A 163 -12.25 -2.07 3.80
C PRO A 163 -10.81 -2.55 3.94
N LYS A 164 -10.65 -3.87 4.08
CA LYS A 164 -9.36 -4.54 4.29
C LYS A 164 -9.09 -5.66 3.27
N THR A 165 -10.01 -5.89 2.34
CA THR A 165 -9.94 -7.04 1.42
C THR A 165 -10.08 -6.62 -0.03
N PHE A 166 -9.33 -7.32 -0.90
CA PHE A 166 -9.50 -7.30 -2.34
C PHE A 166 -10.36 -8.49 -2.77
N ASN A 167 -11.27 -8.28 -3.72
CA ASN A 167 -12.15 -9.33 -4.22
C ASN A 167 -11.53 -10.13 -5.38
N GLN A 168 -12.28 -11.10 -5.90
CA GLN A 168 -11.82 -11.98 -6.98
C GLN A 168 -11.61 -11.25 -8.32
N CYS A 169 -12.37 -10.20 -8.61
CA CYS A 169 -12.17 -9.38 -9.80
C CYS A 169 -10.82 -8.65 -9.71
N ASN A 170 -10.51 -8.06 -8.55
CA ASN A 170 -9.23 -7.38 -8.34
C ASN A 170 -8.04 -8.35 -8.48
N LYS A 171 -8.18 -9.58 -7.96
CA LYS A 171 -7.16 -10.63 -8.13
C LYS A 171 -6.94 -11.01 -9.60
N ARG A 172 -8.02 -11.01 -10.41
CA ARG A 172 -7.94 -11.26 -11.85
C ARG A 172 -7.22 -10.11 -12.58
N ASP A 173 -7.57 -8.86 -12.27
CA ASP A 173 -6.90 -7.67 -12.83
C ASP A 173 -5.40 -7.69 -12.52
N LEU A 174 -5.02 -7.95 -11.26
CA LEU A 174 -3.63 -8.11 -10.84
C LEU A 174 -2.92 -9.19 -11.66
N LYS A 175 -3.54 -10.36 -11.79
CA LYS A 175 -2.97 -11.46 -12.58
C LYS A 175 -2.76 -11.04 -14.03
N THR A 176 -3.74 -10.38 -14.66
CA THR A 176 -3.62 -9.89 -16.03
C THR A 176 -2.49 -8.87 -16.18
N PHE A 177 -2.34 -7.95 -15.23
CA PHE A 177 -1.24 -6.98 -15.23
C PHE A 177 0.13 -7.68 -15.16
N LEU A 178 0.31 -8.61 -14.22
CA LEU A 178 1.56 -9.35 -14.06
C LEU A 178 1.87 -10.25 -15.28
N ASP A 179 0.86 -10.98 -15.79
CA ASP A 179 0.99 -11.82 -16.99
C ASP A 179 1.38 -11.01 -18.24
N SER A 180 0.96 -9.74 -18.32
CA SER A 180 1.32 -8.84 -19.43
C SER A 180 2.77 -8.34 -19.37
N GLY A 181 3.52 -8.71 -18.32
CA GLY A 181 4.87 -8.24 -18.06
C GLY A 181 4.93 -6.94 -17.25
N GLY A 182 3.82 -6.54 -16.62
CA GLY A 182 3.83 -5.52 -15.57
C GLY A 182 4.57 -6.03 -14.31
N GLY A 183 5.02 -5.12 -13.44
CA GLY A 183 5.61 -5.53 -12.15
C GLY A 183 7.04 -6.09 -12.23
N LYS A 184 7.81 -5.83 -13.30
CA LYS A 184 9.18 -6.39 -13.46
C LYS A 184 10.18 -6.04 -12.36
N CYS A 185 9.97 -4.92 -11.67
CA CYS A 185 10.81 -4.49 -10.53
C CYS A 185 10.52 -5.29 -9.25
N LEU A 186 9.42 -6.04 -9.18
CA LEU A 186 8.96 -6.66 -7.93
C LEU A 186 9.63 -8.01 -7.61
N SER A 187 10.57 -8.43 -8.45
CA SER A 187 11.23 -9.73 -8.32
C SER A 187 12.50 -9.68 -7.45
N ASN A 188 12.99 -8.50 -7.08
CA ASN A 188 14.10 -8.38 -6.13
C ASN A 188 13.59 -8.29 -4.70
N MET A 189 14.40 -8.83 -3.78
CA MET A 189 14.20 -8.61 -2.34
C MET A 189 14.62 -7.19 -1.97
N PRO A 190 13.87 -6.50 -1.08
CA PRO A 190 14.31 -5.24 -0.51
C PRO A 190 15.54 -5.46 0.39
N ASN A 191 16.32 -4.41 0.59
CA ASN A 191 17.39 -4.44 1.59
C ASN A 191 16.79 -4.37 3.00
N THR A 192 16.72 -5.51 3.67
CA THR A 192 16.13 -5.65 5.01
C THR A 192 16.85 -4.82 6.07
N LYS A 193 18.11 -4.44 5.88
CA LYS A 193 18.85 -3.56 6.81
C LYS A 193 18.38 -2.11 6.80
N THR A 194 17.73 -1.68 5.73
CA THR A 194 17.22 -0.31 5.55
C THR A 194 15.69 -0.25 5.59
N MET A 195 15.04 -1.39 5.77
CA MET A 195 13.59 -1.50 5.85
C MET A 195 13.08 -0.96 7.19
N TYR A 196 11.96 -0.25 7.14
CA TYR A 196 11.23 0.20 8.32
C TYR A 196 10.28 -0.89 8.81
N GLY A 197 10.08 -0.99 10.12
CA GLY A 197 9.20 -2.00 10.74
C GLY A 197 9.92 -2.88 11.75
N GLY A 198 11.25 -2.94 11.67
CA GLY A 198 12.08 -3.79 12.53
C GLY A 198 11.97 -5.27 12.19
N GLN A 199 12.86 -6.07 12.78
CA GLN A 199 12.95 -7.50 12.53
C GLN A 199 11.74 -8.24 13.09
N ARG A 200 11.05 -9.04 12.26
CA ARG A 200 9.89 -9.81 12.69
C ARG A 200 9.68 -11.08 11.86
N CYS A 201 9.95 -12.21 12.49
CA CYS A 201 9.57 -13.52 11.97
C CYS A 201 8.06 -13.60 11.63
N GLY A 202 7.78 -14.09 10.43
CA GLY A 202 6.45 -14.24 9.84
C GLY A 202 6.03 -13.04 8.97
N ASN A 203 6.93 -12.11 8.64
CA ASN A 203 6.62 -10.99 7.75
C ASN A 203 6.95 -11.29 6.27
N GLY A 204 7.54 -12.45 5.99
CA GLY A 204 7.93 -12.91 4.66
C GLY A 204 9.26 -12.32 4.15
N TYR A 205 10.03 -11.62 4.99
CA TYR A 205 11.35 -11.08 4.66
C TYR A 205 12.42 -11.84 5.43
N LEU A 206 13.44 -12.34 4.74
CA LEU A 206 14.57 -12.99 5.40
C LEU A 206 15.49 -11.92 6.03
N GLU A 207 15.41 -11.76 7.35
CA GLU A 207 16.16 -10.74 8.09
C GLU A 207 17.39 -11.31 8.81
N GLU A 208 18.28 -10.42 9.27
CA GLU A 208 19.50 -10.85 9.99
C GLU A 208 19.14 -11.55 11.30
N GLY A 209 19.52 -12.83 11.44
CA GLY A 209 19.18 -13.68 12.57
C GLY A 209 18.14 -14.76 12.26
N GLU A 210 17.53 -14.71 11.08
CA GLU A 210 16.56 -15.70 10.62
C GLU A 210 17.19 -16.70 9.64
N GLU A 211 16.79 -17.98 9.74
CA GLU A 211 17.16 -19.01 8.77
C GLU A 211 16.17 -19.07 7.60
N CYS A 212 14.90 -18.72 7.86
CA CYS A 212 13.81 -18.63 6.91
C CYS A 212 12.68 -17.73 7.46
N ASP A 213 11.91 -17.12 6.56
CA ASP A 213 10.63 -16.49 6.89
C ASP A 213 9.61 -16.84 5.80
N CYS A 214 8.54 -17.54 6.20
CA CYS A 214 7.51 -18.05 5.30
C CYS A 214 6.23 -17.19 5.29
N GLY A 215 6.23 -16.04 5.98
CA GLY A 215 5.04 -15.27 6.27
C GLY A 215 4.30 -15.76 7.51
N GLU A 216 3.15 -15.13 7.82
CA GLU A 216 2.36 -15.52 8.99
C GLU A 216 1.84 -16.96 8.81
N ALA A 217 1.91 -17.76 9.88
CA ALA A 217 1.41 -19.13 9.84
C ALA A 217 -0.08 -19.12 9.45
N GLU A 218 -0.44 -19.89 8.42
CA GLU A 218 -1.85 -20.07 8.07
C GLU A 218 -2.57 -20.70 9.27
N VAL A 219 -3.40 -19.92 9.95
CA VAL A 219 -4.30 -20.44 10.97
C VAL A 219 -5.40 -21.21 10.24
N ASN A 220 -5.20 -22.52 10.08
CA ASN A 220 -6.21 -23.37 9.47
C ASN A 220 -7.41 -23.50 10.44
N PRO A 221 -8.59 -22.92 10.13
CA PRO A 221 -9.72 -22.92 11.06
C PRO A 221 -10.21 -24.34 11.36
N THR A 222 -10.01 -25.27 10.42
CA THR A 222 -10.36 -26.68 10.61
C THR A 222 -9.42 -27.41 11.57
N ALA A 223 -8.17 -26.96 11.71
CA ALA A 223 -7.24 -27.50 12.69
C ALA A 223 -7.60 -27.04 14.11
N LEU A 224 -8.06 -25.80 14.28
CA LEU A 224 -8.56 -25.29 15.57
C LEU A 224 -9.77 -26.09 16.07
N THR A 225 -10.68 -26.47 15.17
CA THR A 225 -11.83 -27.33 15.53
C THR A 225 -11.41 -28.75 15.90
N GLN A 226 -10.35 -29.29 15.29
CA GLN A 226 -9.80 -30.61 15.63
C GLN A 226 -8.97 -30.62 16.93
N MET A 227 -8.44 -29.48 17.36
CA MET A 227 -7.70 -29.33 18.62
C MET A 227 -8.58 -28.99 19.84
N GLY A 228 -9.91 -28.94 19.67
CA GLY A 228 -10.86 -28.79 20.78
C GLY A 228 -10.81 -27.43 21.50
N LEU A 229 -10.19 -26.42 20.90
CA LEU A 229 -10.22 -25.06 21.41
C LEU A 229 -11.46 -24.36 20.84
N SER A 230 -12.61 -24.63 21.44
CA SER A 230 -13.78 -23.77 21.29
C SER A 230 -13.58 -22.52 22.14
N ASP A 231 -13.68 -21.35 21.53
CA ASP A 231 -13.73 -20.07 22.22
C ASP A 231 -14.77 -20.11 23.36
N GLN A 232 -14.32 -19.82 24.58
CA GLN A 232 -15.17 -19.32 25.67
C GLN A 232 -15.00 -17.81 25.76
#